data_AF-A0A1G7I699-F1
#
_entry.id   AF-A0A1G7I699-F1
#
_cell.length_a   1.000
_cell.length_b   1.000
_cell.length_c   1.000
_cell.angle_alpha   90.00
_cell.angle_beta   90.00
_cell.angle_gamma   90.00
#
_symmetry.space_group_name_H-M   'P 1'
#
loop_
_entity.id
_entity.type
_entity.pdbx_description
1 polymer ?
#
loop_
_entity_poly.entity_id
_entity_poly.type
_entity_poly.pdbx_seq_one_letter_code
_entity_poly.pdbx_strand_id
1 'polypeptide(L)'
;MGALLPVGSGPDAEIVDRLNELFSGKDLATLRKHNKKEKLFDPSHRLRRVAFRIGAYPSKDYGKDDAKRKWFFFLHHVLPQETQEAIKKILGDAMTRTAIKAVKFSVEENSVVTYPHLFPSNNEPLANYLNGAGTAYLVHLVVQGPMDDSAEDPPGDNDPDSGEQPIAWPELSLRRPTFGRTKSGGGKPAGKKEAVSKKKAAKKAAKRPRKR
;
A
#
# COMPACT_ATOMS: atom_id res chain seq x y z
N MET A 1 21.17 -3.93 -13.90
CA MET A 1 20.16 -4.29 -12.89
C MET A 1 20.12 -3.13 -11.93
N GLY A 2 18.95 -2.59 -11.59
CA GLY A 2 18.86 -1.54 -10.57
C GLY A 2 18.90 -2.19 -9.20
N ALA A 3 19.73 -1.67 -8.29
CA ALA A 3 19.61 -2.04 -6.89
C ALA A 3 18.36 -1.38 -6.29
N LEU A 4 17.78 -2.01 -5.27
CA LEU A 4 16.60 -1.49 -4.56
C LEU A 4 16.84 -0.15 -3.83
N LEU A 5 18.09 0.29 -3.75
CA LEU A 5 18.54 1.60 -3.28
C LEU A 5 19.68 2.04 -4.22
N PRO A 6 19.61 3.27 -4.76
CA PRO A 6 20.51 4.30 -4.25
C PRO A 6 19.71 5.40 -3.55
N VAL A 7 19.88 5.49 -2.23
CA VAL A 7 19.12 6.39 -1.34
C VAL A 7 19.08 7.82 -1.88
N GLY A 8 17.86 8.33 -2.06
CA GLY A 8 17.60 9.71 -2.51
C GLY A 8 17.22 9.87 -3.99
N SER A 9 16.91 8.80 -4.72
CA SER A 9 16.44 8.89 -6.11
C SER A 9 15.36 7.84 -6.45
N GLY A 10 14.78 7.93 -7.65
CA GLY A 10 13.95 6.84 -8.18
C GLY A 10 12.63 6.57 -7.43
N PRO A 11 12.27 5.30 -7.18
CA PRO A 11 11.06 4.92 -6.44
C PRO A 11 11.06 5.36 -4.98
N ASP A 12 12.19 5.31 -4.29
CA ASP A 12 12.27 5.52 -2.84
C ASP A 12 11.95 6.96 -2.46
N ALA A 13 12.41 7.91 -3.29
CA ALA A 13 12.01 9.31 -3.18
C ALA A 13 10.48 9.48 -3.32
N GLU A 14 9.82 8.76 -4.25
CA GLU A 14 8.35 8.81 -4.36
C GLU A 14 7.66 8.22 -3.13
N ILE A 15 8.18 7.12 -2.57
CA ILE A 15 7.63 6.50 -1.35
C ILE A 15 7.74 7.47 -0.17
N VAL A 16 8.93 8.04 0.04
CA VAL A 16 9.22 8.99 1.13
C VAL A 16 8.38 10.27 0.98
N ASP A 17 8.31 10.87 -0.21
CA ASP A 17 7.48 12.05 -0.47
C ASP A 17 5.99 11.77 -0.25
N ARG A 18 5.49 10.63 -0.74
CA ARG A 18 4.08 10.22 -0.57
C ARG A 18 3.72 9.93 0.88
N LEU A 19 4.61 9.34 1.67
CA LEU A 19 4.44 9.21 3.12
C LEU A 19 4.48 10.58 3.82
N ASN A 20 5.40 11.46 3.42
CA ASN A 20 5.54 12.83 3.92
C ASN A 20 4.35 13.75 3.59
N GLU A 21 3.61 13.45 2.52
CA GLU A 21 2.35 14.06 2.11
C GLU A 21 1.19 13.50 2.96
N LEU A 22 0.94 12.19 2.88
CA LEU A 22 -0.16 11.47 3.56
C LEU A 22 -0.23 11.73 5.07
N PHE A 23 0.92 11.76 5.74
CA PHE A 23 1.01 12.00 7.18
C PHE A 23 1.22 13.49 7.54
N SER A 24 0.78 14.41 6.68
CA SER A 24 0.75 15.85 6.95
C SER A 24 -0.61 16.49 6.64
N GLY A 25 -0.80 17.74 7.10
CA GLY A 25 -1.86 18.63 6.60
C GLY A 25 -3.29 18.06 6.60
N LYS A 26 -3.94 18.12 5.42
CA LYS A 26 -5.34 17.68 5.22
C LYS A 26 -5.50 16.17 5.32
N ASP A 27 -4.48 15.42 4.91
CA ASP A 27 -4.54 13.96 4.81
C ASP A 27 -4.28 13.30 6.16
N LEU A 28 -3.37 13.84 6.97
CA LEU A 28 -3.27 13.52 8.40
C LEU A 28 -4.58 13.83 9.12
N ALA A 29 -5.24 14.96 8.81
CA ALA A 29 -6.54 15.30 9.39
C ALA A 29 -7.66 14.33 8.94
N THR A 30 -7.53 13.71 7.76
CA THR A 30 -8.47 12.69 7.26
C THR A 30 -8.20 11.33 7.91
N LEU A 31 -6.94 10.88 7.95
CA LEU A 31 -6.51 9.69 8.70
C LEU A 31 -6.93 9.76 10.17
N ARG A 32 -6.80 10.92 10.82
CA ARG A 32 -7.28 11.16 12.19
C ARG A 32 -8.81 11.04 12.35
N LYS A 33 -9.59 11.45 11.34
CA LYS A 33 -11.05 11.28 11.34
C LYS A 33 -11.44 9.81 11.15
N HIS A 34 -10.70 9.07 10.32
CA HIS A 34 -10.91 7.63 10.12
C HIS A 34 -10.46 6.81 11.33
N ASN A 35 -9.33 7.16 11.96
CA ASN A 35 -8.77 6.50 13.16
C ASN A 35 -9.66 6.57 14.44
N LYS A 36 -10.77 7.31 14.36
CA LYS A 36 -11.85 7.33 15.37
C LYS A 36 -12.93 6.25 15.14
N LYS A 37 -13.06 5.74 13.92
CA LYS A 37 -14.00 4.67 13.54
C LYS A 37 -13.35 3.29 13.62
N GLU A 38 -12.09 3.20 13.24
CA GLU A 38 -11.30 1.98 13.15
C GLU A 38 -9.85 2.32 13.55
N LYS A 39 -9.13 1.45 14.26
CA LYS A 39 -7.74 1.71 14.66
C LYS A 39 -6.78 1.30 13.55
N LEU A 40 -6.54 2.20 12.60
CA LEU A 40 -5.69 1.94 11.43
C LEU A 40 -4.33 1.31 11.77
N PHE A 41 -3.70 1.76 12.86
CA PHE A 41 -2.38 1.30 13.32
C PHE A 41 -2.46 0.41 14.57
N ASP A 42 -3.55 -0.36 14.73
CA ASP A 42 -3.66 -1.38 15.76
C ASP A 42 -2.56 -2.46 15.60
N PRO A 43 -2.04 -3.06 16.68
CA PRO A 43 -1.07 -4.17 16.58
C PRO A 43 -1.55 -5.32 15.68
N SER A 44 -2.85 -5.63 15.67
CA SER A 44 -3.43 -6.70 14.85
C SER A 44 -3.49 -6.41 13.35
N HIS A 45 -3.42 -5.13 12.94
CA HIS A 45 -3.42 -4.75 11.53
C HIS A 45 -2.05 -4.95 10.88
N ARG A 46 -2.03 -5.37 9.62
CA ARG A 46 -0.79 -5.68 8.88
C ARG A 46 -0.29 -4.41 8.20
N LEU A 47 0.94 -3.97 8.47
CA LEU A 47 1.45 -2.67 7.97
C LEU A 47 1.36 -2.56 6.44
N ARG A 48 1.68 -3.65 5.73
CA ARG A 48 1.51 -3.82 4.28
C ARG A 48 0.07 -3.63 3.76
N ARG A 49 -0.95 -4.03 4.55
CA ARG A 49 -2.38 -3.85 4.27
C ARG A 49 -2.81 -2.40 4.54
N VAL A 50 -2.37 -1.83 5.66
CA VAL A 50 -2.61 -0.41 5.98
C VAL A 50 -2.02 0.49 4.88
N ALA A 51 -0.77 0.26 4.47
CA ALA A 51 -0.11 0.98 3.38
C ALA A 51 -0.90 0.91 2.06
N PHE A 52 -1.48 -0.26 1.71
CA PHE A 52 -2.32 -0.41 0.51
C PHE A 52 -3.59 0.44 0.60
N ARG A 53 -4.28 0.38 1.75
CA ARG A 53 -5.54 1.10 2.00
C ARG A 53 -5.39 2.61 1.99
N ILE A 54 -4.26 3.12 2.50
CA ILE A 54 -3.94 4.55 2.48
C ILE A 54 -3.27 5.03 1.18
N GLY A 55 -3.03 4.13 0.22
CA GLY A 55 -2.40 4.46 -1.05
C GLY A 55 -0.90 4.77 -0.97
N ALA A 56 -0.22 4.44 0.14
CA ALA A 56 1.21 4.65 0.38
C ALA A 56 2.09 3.65 -0.38
N TYR A 57 1.87 3.55 -1.70
CA TYR A 57 2.65 2.77 -2.66
C TYR A 57 3.13 3.72 -3.77
N PRO A 58 4.24 3.41 -4.46
CA PRO A 58 4.63 4.10 -5.69
C PRO A 58 3.45 4.18 -6.66
N SER A 59 3.24 5.33 -7.29
CA SER A 59 2.17 5.54 -8.27
C SER A 59 2.71 5.50 -9.70
N LYS A 60 3.93 6.02 -9.91
CA LYS A 60 4.62 6.03 -11.21
C LYS A 60 4.90 4.60 -11.70
N ASP A 61 5.28 4.54 -12.96
CA ASP A 61 5.79 3.33 -13.62
C ASP A 61 7.29 3.52 -13.86
N TYR A 62 8.10 2.58 -13.38
CA TYR A 62 9.56 2.58 -13.52
C TYR A 62 10.03 1.55 -14.58
N GLY A 63 9.11 1.07 -15.42
CA GLY A 63 9.34 0.40 -16.71
C GLY A 63 9.77 -1.06 -16.60
N LYS A 64 10.94 -1.32 -16.02
CA LYS A 64 11.44 -2.68 -15.69
C LYS A 64 11.57 -2.91 -14.19
N ASP A 65 11.38 -1.86 -13.40
CA ASP A 65 11.47 -1.92 -11.95
C ASP A 65 10.07 -2.00 -11.35
N ASP A 66 9.74 -3.18 -10.82
CA ASP A 66 8.44 -3.54 -10.25
C ASP A 66 8.27 -2.97 -8.82
N ALA A 67 8.65 -1.70 -8.62
CA ALA A 67 8.78 -1.02 -7.32
C ALA A 67 7.55 -1.16 -6.40
N LYS A 68 6.34 -1.27 -6.97
CA LYS A 68 5.09 -1.52 -6.24
C LYS A 68 5.06 -2.88 -5.53
N ARG A 69 5.64 -3.91 -6.13
CA ARG A 69 5.76 -5.28 -5.58
C ARG A 69 6.96 -5.40 -4.65
N LYS A 70 8.07 -4.71 -4.96
CA LYS A 70 9.25 -4.64 -4.08
C LYS A 70 8.92 -3.92 -2.77
N TRP A 71 8.15 -2.83 -2.82
CA TRP A 71 7.64 -2.16 -1.61
C TRP A 71 6.70 -3.04 -0.79
N PHE A 72 5.88 -3.89 -1.43
CA PHE A 72 5.09 -4.88 -0.71
C PHE A 72 5.97 -5.93 -0.03
N PHE A 73 6.90 -6.54 -0.77
CA PHE A 73 7.86 -7.51 -0.24
C PHE A 73 8.67 -6.93 0.92
N PHE A 74 9.12 -5.66 0.82
CA PHE A 74 9.78 -4.95 1.90
C PHE A 74 8.91 -4.88 3.17
N LEU A 75 7.66 -4.43 3.05
CA LEU A 75 6.70 -4.36 4.17
C LEU A 75 6.18 -5.73 4.66
N HIS A 76 6.49 -6.83 3.96
CA HIS A 76 6.04 -8.18 4.31
C HIS A 76 7.14 -9.04 4.92
N HIS A 77 8.33 -9.04 4.32
CA HIS A 77 9.41 -9.96 4.60
C HIS A 77 10.71 -9.30 5.07
N VAL A 78 11.06 -8.11 4.56
CA VAL A 78 12.33 -7.45 4.89
C VAL A 78 12.25 -6.64 6.19
N LEU A 79 11.13 -5.95 6.42
CA LEU A 79 10.89 -5.09 7.59
C LEU A 79 10.52 -5.94 8.84
N PRO A 80 11.37 -6.03 9.88
CA PRO A 80 11.15 -6.90 11.04
C PRO A 80 9.89 -6.53 11.82
N GLN A 81 9.25 -7.52 12.47
CA GLN A 81 8.03 -7.32 13.24
C GLN A 81 8.17 -6.23 14.32
N GLU A 82 9.30 -6.20 15.05
CA GLU A 82 9.60 -5.14 16.04
C GLU A 82 9.60 -3.74 15.40
N THR A 83 10.23 -3.61 14.23
CA THR A 83 10.28 -2.34 13.48
C THR A 83 8.88 -1.96 12.97
N GLN A 84 8.08 -2.92 12.51
CA GLN A 84 6.68 -2.68 12.14
C GLN A 84 5.84 -2.21 13.34
N GLU A 85 6.03 -2.80 14.53
CA GLU A 85 5.31 -2.42 15.75
C GLU A 85 5.75 -1.06 16.28
N ALA A 86 7.05 -0.74 16.24
CA ALA A 86 7.56 0.60 16.57
C ALA A 86 6.96 1.67 15.63
N ILE A 87 6.92 1.40 14.31
CA ILE A 87 6.26 2.27 13.33
C ILE A 87 4.77 2.43 13.66
N LYS A 88 4.02 1.33 13.85
CA LYS A 88 2.59 1.38 14.23
C LYS A 88 2.36 2.23 15.48
N LYS A 89 3.21 2.10 16.50
CA LYS A 89 3.15 2.84 17.77
C LYS A 89 3.32 4.35 17.57
N ILE A 90 4.32 4.77 16.78
CA ILE A 90 4.55 6.18 16.44
C ILE A 90 3.37 6.75 15.62
N LEU A 91 2.92 6.03 14.59
CA LEU A 91 1.83 6.47 13.73
C LEU A 91 0.48 6.49 14.48
N GLY A 92 0.23 5.51 15.35
CA GLY A 92 -0.95 5.47 16.22
C GLY A 92 -1.05 6.67 17.16
N ASP A 93 0.06 7.04 17.80
CA ASP A 93 0.13 8.24 18.67
C ASP A 93 0.03 9.55 17.84
N ALA A 94 0.61 9.58 16.64
CA ALA A 94 0.40 10.67 15.69
C ALA A 94 -1.08 10.83 15.27
N MET A 95 -1.89 9.76 15.32
CA MET A 95 -3.34 9.83 15.05
C MET A 95 -4.19 10.22 16.27
N THR A 96 -3.66 10.23 17.49
CA THR A 96 -4.39 10.65 18.70
C THR A 96 -4.02 12.06 19.16
N ARG A 97 -2.73 12.44 19.13
CA ARG A 97 -2.25 13.72 19.67
C ARG A 97 -2.38 14.87 18.68
N THR A 98 -3.33 15.77 18.94
CA THR A 98 -3.60 16.98 18.15
C THR A 98 -2.42 17.96 18.05
N ALA A 99 -1.50 17.95 19.02
CA ALA A 99 -0.28 18.76 19.00
C ALA A 99 0.69 18.40 17.85
N ILE A 100 0.67 17.13 17.41
CA ILE A 100 1.43 16.67 16.24
C ILE A 100 0.76 17.22 14.97
N LYS A 101 1.55 17.78 14.06
CA LYS A 101 1.12 18.41 12.80
C LYS A 101 1.57 17.65 11.55
N ALA A 102 2.61 16.83 11.68
CA ALA A 102 3.10 15.93 10.65
C ALA A 102 3.82 14.71 11.25
N VAL A 103 3.93 13.64 10.47
CA VAL A 103 5.03 12.68 10.56
C VAL A 103 5.93 12.93 9.35
N LYS A 104 7.24 12.96 9.56
CA LYS A 104 8.25 13.02 8.51
C LYS A 104 9.06 11.74 8.49
N PHE A 105 9.28 11.23 7.28
CA PHE A 105 9.99 10.00 7.00
C PHE A 105 11.29 10.33 6.27
N SER A 106 12.34 9.59 6.59
CA SER A 106 13.62 9.58 5.88
C SER A 106 14.28 8.21 6.03
N VAL A 107 15.18 7.87 5.13
CA VAL A 107 15.87 6.57 5.07
C VAL A 107 17.38 6.80 4.93
N GLU A 108 18.19 5.97 5.61
CA GLU A 108 19.66 5.96 5.50
C GLU A 108 20.14 4.53 5.19
N GLU A 109 21.04 4.40 4.22
CA GLU A 109 21.70 3.15 3.87
C GLU A 109 22.96 2.97 4.72
N ASN A 110 23.03 1.84 5.43
CA ASN A 110 24.18 1.47 6.25
C ASN A 110 24.50 -0.02 6.04
N SER A 111 25.62 -0.29 5.37
CA SER A 111 26.04 -1.64 4.97
C SER A 111 26.44 -2.57 6.13
N VAL A 112 26.60 -2.03 7.36
CA VAL A 112 26.89 -2.81 8.58
C VAL A 112 25.60 -3.37 9.20
N VAL A 113 24.43 -2.85 8.82
CA VAL A 113 23.13 -3.21 9.39
C VAL A 113 22.59 -4.47 8.73
N THR A 114 22.22 -5.48 9.53
CA THR A 114 21.65 -6.74 9.03
C THR A 114 20.14 -6.67 8.78
N TYR A 115 19.41 -5.82 9.52
CA TYR A 115 17.95 -5.74 9.48
C TYR A 115 17.44 -4.29 9.59
N PRO A 116 16.37 -3.90 8.85
CA PRO A 116 15.78 -2.58 8.96
C PRO A 116 15.32 -2.23 10.37
N HIS A 117 15.75 -1.09 10.89
CA HIS A 117 15.35 -0.61 12.21
C HIS A 117 15.21 0.91 12.24
N LEU A 118 14.44 1.42 13.19
CA LEU A 118 14.32 2.85 13.41
C LEU A 118 15.54 3.39 14.17
N PHE A 119 16.02 4.57 13.78
CA PHE A 119 16.98 5.35 14.56
C PHE A 119 16.22 6.24 15.57
N PRO A 120 16.63 6.33 16.85
CA PRO A 120 17.85 5.71 17.43
C PRO A 120 17.75 4.20 17.66
N SER A 121 16.58 3.69 18.02
CA SER A 121 16.31 2.25 18.16
C SER A 121 14.79 1.98 18.21
N ASN A 122 14.34 0.84 17.69
CA ASN A 122 12.95 0.37 17.73
C ASN A 122 12.29 0.50 19.13
N ASN A 123 13.08 0.36 20.19
CA ASN A 123 12.61 0.35 21.58
C ASN A 123 12.61 1.72 22.27
N GLU A 124 13.02 2.78 21.57
CA GLU A 124 13.10 4.13 22.13
C GLU A 124 11.74 4.69 22.61
N PRO A 125 11.73 5.52 23.68
CA PRO A 125 10.56 6.31 24.05
C PRO A 125 10.08 7.19 22.89
N LEU A 126 8.75 7.31 22.70
CA LEU A 126 8.17 8.13 21.64
C LEU A 126 8.67 9.59 21.66
N ALA A 127 9.02 10.13 22.83
CA ALA A 127 9.59 11.47 22.94
C ALA A 127 10.87 11.67 22.09
N ASN A 128 11.70 10.64 21.94
CA ASN A 128 12.98 10.71 21.23
C ASN A 128 12.81 10.74 19.70
N TYR A 129 11.60 10.42 19.21
CA TYR A 129 11.21 10.57 17.80
C TYR A 129 10.59 11.94 17.49
N LEU A 130 10.42 12.84 18.47
CA LEU A 130 9.87 14.17 18.21
C LEU A 130 10.95 15.11 17.67
N ASN A 131 10.55 16.01 16.76
CA ASN A 131 11.35 17.19 16.46
C ASN A 131 11.50 18.06 17.72
N GLY A 132 12.55 18.89 17.79
CA GLY A 132 12.81 19.76 18.95
C GLY A 132 11.71 20.77 19.30
N ALA A 133 10.69 20.90 18.45
CA ALA A 133 9.49 21.71 18.69
C ALA A 133 8.27 20.89 19.18
N GLY A 134 8.39 19.59 19.41
CA GLY A 134 7.31 18.71 19.90
C GLY A 134 6.08 18.59 18.99
N THR A 135 6.21 18.97 17.71
CA THR A 135 5.10 19.17 16.76
C THR A 135 5.14 18.27 15.53
N ALA A 136 6.21 17.51 15.32
CA ALA A 136 6.26 16.48 14.29
C ALA A 136 7.06 15.27 14.78
N TYR A 137 6.66 14.09 14.32
CA TYR A 137 7.47 12.88 14.45
C TYR A 137 8.49 12.78 13.31
N LEU A 138 9.70 12.33 13.62
CA LEU A 138 10.80 12.07 12.70
C LEU A 138 11.07 10.56 12.68
N VAL A 139 10.45 9.86 11.74
CA VAL A 139 10.61 8.41 11.54
C VAL A 139 11.78 8.20 10.59
N HIS A 140 12.98 8.02 11.17
CA HIS A 140 14.18 7.70 10.41
C HIS A 140 14.41 6.19 10.41
N LEU A 141 14.49 5.59 9.22
CA LEU A 141 14.66 4.15 9.02
C LEU A 141 16.05 3.86 8.46
N VAL A 142 16.85 3.09 9.20
CA VAL A 142 18.17 2.63 8.74
C VAL A 142 18.00 1.27 8.07
N VAL A 143 18.55 1.13 6.86
CA VAL A 143 18.41 -0.05 6.00
C VAL A 143 19.78 -0.59 5.57
N GLN A 144 19.88 -1.90 5.40
CA GLN A 144 21.00 -2.50 4.68
C GLN A 144 20.99 -2.06 3.22
N GLY A 145 22.16 -1.91 2.60
CA GLY A 145 22.28 -1.71 1.16
C GLY A 145 23.33 -2.64 0.53
N PRO A 146 23.09 -3.17 -0.68
CA PRO A 146 21.81 -3.22 -1.39
C PRO A 146 20.86 -4.27 -0.77
N MET A 147 19.55 -4.06 -0.89
CA MET A 147 18.53 -5.02 -0.44
C MET A 147 18.17 -6.09 -1.48
N ASP A 148 17.54 -7.17 -1.00
CA ASP A 148 16.93 -8.23 -1.82
C ASP A 148 15.88 -7.66 -2.78
N ASP A 149 16.19 -7.70 -4.08
CA ASP A 149 15.38 -7.14 -5.17
C ASP A 149 14.09 -7.92 -5.48
N SER A 150 13.75 -8.90 -4.64
CA SER A 150 12.56 -9.74 -4.75
C SER A 150 11.25 -8.94 -4.75
N ALA A 151 10.30 -9.44 -5.54
CA ALA A 151 9.03 -8.78 -5.82
C ALA A 151 7.88 -9.77 -5.61
N GLU A 152 6.95 -9.43 -4.71
CA GLU A 152 5.80 -10.26 -4.35
C GLU A 152 4.49 -9.56 -4.77
N ASP A 153 3.44 -10.33 -5.11
CA ASP A 153 2.14 -9.75 -5.50
C ASP A 153 1.37 -9.23 -4.26
N PRO A 154 1.07 -7.92 -4.17
CA PRO A 154 0.40 -7.31 -3.02
C PRO A 154 -1.03 -7.81 -2.78
N PRO A 155 -1.56 -7.63 -1.55
CA PRO A 155 -2.79 -8.28 -1.11
C PRO A 155 -3.97 -7.55 -1.74
N GLY A 156 -4.67 -8.23 -2.64
CA GLY A 156 -5.91 -7.72 -3.22
C GLY A 156 -6.99 -7.48 -2.17
N ASP A 157 -8.12 -6.89 -2.56
CA ASP A 157 -9.24 -6.62 -1.65
C ASP A 157 -9.90 -7.88 -1.01
N ASN A 158 -9.44 -9.08 -1.38
CA ASN A 158 -9.88 -10.36 -0.81
C ASN A 158 -9.17 -10.76 0.51
N ASP A 159 -8.13 -10.03 0.92
CA ASP A 159 -7.41 -10.24 2.18
C ASP A 159 -7.47 -8.97 3.08
N PRO A 160 -8.66 -8.63 3.63
CA PRO A 160 -8.84 -7.50 4.53
C PRO A 160 -8.35 -7.82 5.95
N ASP A 161 -8.03 -6.78 6.72
CA ASP A 161 -7.84 -6.91 8.17
C ASP A 161 -9.18 -6.92 8.91
N SER A 162 -9.22 -7.49 10.12
CA SER A 162 -10.46 -7.64 10.89
C SER A 162 -11.07 -6.27 11.25
N GLY A 163 -12.30 -6.02 10.83
CA GLY A 163 -12.99 -4.73 11.04
C GLY A 163 -12.70 -3.65 10.00
N GLU A 164 -11.88 -3.93 8.97
CA GLU A 164 -11.50 -2.98 7.91
C GLU A 164 -12.69 -2.21 7.32
N GLN A 165 -12.62 -0.87 7.39
CA GLN A 165 -13.55 0.09 6.82
C GLN A 165 -12.92 0.85 5.64
N PRO A 166 -13.71 1.27 4.63
CA PRO A 166 -13.23 2.12 3.56
C PRO A 166 -12.82 3.52 4.08
N ILE A 167 -11.72 4.05 3.53
CA ILE A 167 -11.23 5.40 3.83
C ILE A 167 -11.76 6.35 2.75
N ALA A 168 -12.43 7.44 3.16
CA ALA A 168 -12.88 8.50 2.28
C ALA A 168 -11.85 9.63 2.25
N TRP A 169 -11.08 9.70 1.16
CA TRP A 169 -10.03 10.70 0.94
C TRP A 169 -10.61 12.06 0.47
N PRO A 170 -10.00 13.21 0.84
CA PRO A 170 -10.49 14.53 0.47
C PRO A 170 -10.23 14.85 -1.00
N GLU A 171 -9.18 14.24 -1.60
CA GLU A 171 -8.96 14.20 -3.03
C GLU A 171 -8.79 12.75 -3.52
N LEU A 172 -9.33 12.46 -4.71
CA LEU A 172 -9.16 11.18 -5.40
C LEU A 172 -7.79 11.06 -6.11
N SER A 173 -6.92 12.06 -5.96
CA SER A 173 -5.55 12.12 -6.48
C SER A 173 -4.62 11.11 -5.77
N LEU A 174 -4.91 10.80 -4.50
CA LEU A 174 -4.31 9.70 -3.73
C LEU A 174 -4.85 8.33 -4.21
N ARG A 175 -4.51 8.00 -5.45
CA ARG A 175 -4.89 6.75 -6.12
C ARG A 175 -4.45 5.54 -5.29
N ARG A 176 -5.41 4.71 -4.87
CA ARG A 176 -5.15 3.30 -4.54
C ARG A 176 -4.32 2.68 -5.67
N PRO A 177 -3.23 1.94 -5.37
CA PRO A 177 -2.40 1.35 -6.41
C PRO A 177 -3.21 0.32 -7.20
N THR A 178 -3.47 0.58 -8.47
CA THR A 178 -4.13 -0.36 -9.37
C THR A 178 -3.11 -1.40 -9.82
N PHE A 179 -3.11 -2.56 -9.15
CA PHE A 179 -2.30 -3.69 -9.58
C PHE A 179 -2.86 -4.29 -10.87
N GLY A 180 -2.01 -4.41 -11.89
CA GLY A 180 -2.36 -4.97 -13.19
C GLY A 180 -2.62 -6.45 -13.08
N ARG A 181 -3.86 -6.83 -12.71
CA ARG A 181 -4.28 -8.21 -12.46
C ARG A 181 -4.13 -9.07 -13.72
N THR A 182 -2.99 -9.72 -13.87
CA THR A 182 -2.79 -10.85 -14.78
C THR A 182 -3.90 -11.86 -14.53
N LYS A 183 -4.63 -12.21 -15.59
CA LYS A 183 -5.75 -13.16 -15.50
C LYS A 183 -5.21 -14.58 -15.39
N SER A 184 -4.83 -14.98 -14.18
CA SER A 184 -4.72 -16.40 -13.83
C SER A 184 -6.08 -17.07 -14.07
N GLY A 185 -6.12 -17.99 -15.03
CA GLY A 185 -7.35 -18.64 -15.46
C GLY A 185 -7.73 -19.81 -14.56
N GLY A 186 -8.99 -19.86 -14.13
CA GLY A 186 -9.54 -20.99 -13.36
C GLY A 186 -10.77 -20.59 -12.55
N GLY A 187 -11.77 -21.47 -12.48
CA GLY A 187 -12.95 -21.27 -11.61
C GLY A 187 -14.10 -20.46 -12.21
N LYS A 188 -14.90 -21.08 -13.10
CA LYS A 188 -16.29 -20.64 -13.28
C LYS A 188 -17.11 -21.06 -12.05
N PRO A 189 -17.85 -20.16 -11.37
CA PRO A 189 -18.85 -20.60 -10.40
C PRO A 189 -19.98 -21.33 -11.13
N ALA A 190 -20.34 -22.51 -10.66
CA ALA A 190 -21.40 -23.33 -11.25
C ALA A 190 -22.75 -23.09 -10.56
N GLY A 191 -23.82 -22.97 -11.35
CA GLY A 191 -25.18 -23.17 -10.87
C GLY A 191 -26.09 -21.94 -10.88
N LYS A 192 -27.02 -21.91 -11.85
CA LYS A 192 -28.38 -22.45 -11.60
C LYS A 192 -28.97 -23.01 -12.89
N LYS A 193 -29.91 -23.94 -12.76
CA LYS A 193 -30.69 -24.53 -13.86
C LYS A 193 -32.03 -23.81 -13.95
N GLU A 194 -32.50 -23.57 -15.17
CA GLU A 194 -33.93 -23.63 -15.49
C GLU A 194 -34.09 -24.16 -16.92
N ALA A 195 -35.27 -24.65 -17.29
CA ALA A 195 -35.37 -25.71 -18.30
C ALA A 195 -36.67 -25.69 -19.14
N VAL A 196 -36.58 -26.29 -20.33
CA VAL A 196 -37.69 -26.89 -21.12
C VAL A 196 -38.69 -25.89 -21.77
N SER A 197 -39.18 -26.07 -23.02
CA SER A 197 -38.66 -26.82 -24.19
C SER A 197 -39.42 -26.52 -25.52
N LYS A 198 -38.80 -26.89 -26.65
CA LYS A 198 -39.40 -27.45 -27.91
C LYS A 198 -40.18 -26.58 -28.92
N LYS A 199 -40.03 -27.01 -30.20
CA LYS A 199 -40.85 -26.82 -31.43
C LYS A 199 -40.79 -25.46 -32.17
N LYS A 200 -41.06 -25.36 -33.49
CA LYS A 200 -40.75 -26.23 -34.68
C LYS A 200 -41.20 -25.52 -36.00
N ALA A 201 -40.34 -25.43 -37.03
CA ALA A 201 -40.67 -25.02 -38.44
C ALA A 201 -41.25 -23.58 -38.65
N ALA A 202 -41.28 -22.92 -39.81
CA ALA A 202 -40.51 -22.92 -41.09
C ALA A 202 -40.77 -21.53 -41.79
N LYS A 203 -40.97 -21.23 -43.11
CA LYS A 203 -41.13 -21.96 -44.39
C LYS A 203 -41.08 -20.99 -45.62
N LYS A 204 -40.02 -21.01 -46.48
CA LYS A 204 -39.93 -20.38 -47.85
C LYS A 204 -39.97 -18.81 -47.93
N ALA A 205 -39.01 -18.12 -48.57
CA ALA A 205 -38.88 -17.76 -50.03
C ALA A 205 -39.26 -16.27 -50.31
N ALA A 206 -38.81 -15.54 -51.35
CA ALA A 206 -37.66 -15.66 -52.26
C ALA A 206 -37.52 -14.38 -53.14
N LYS A 207 -36.32 -14.08 -53.68
CA LYS A 207 -36.07 -13.56 -55.07
C LYS A 207 -34.57 -13.27 -55.32
N ARG A 208 -34.07 -13.66 -56.51
CA ARG A 208 -32.86 -13.10 -57.18
C ARG A 208 -33.34 -12.22 -58.34
N PRO A 209 -32.57 -11.20 -58.76
CA PRO A 209 -31.72 -11.34 -59.96
C PRO A 209 -30.25 -10.97 -59.66
N ARG A 210 -29.21 -11.60 -60.20
CA ARG A 210 -28.84 -11.99 -61.59
C ARG A 210 -28.12 -10.88 -62.38
N LYS A 211 -26.82 -10.75 -62.09
CA LYS A 211 -25.68 -10.47 -63.00
C LYS A 211 -24.47 -11.24 -62.43
N ARG A 212 -23.45 -11.62 -63.21
CA ARG A 212 -23.29 -11.48 -64.66
C ARG A 212 -23.14 -12.87 -65.27
#